data_AF-A0A202DUW8-F1
#
_entry.id   AF-A0A202DUW8-F1
#
_cell.length_a   1.000
_cell.length_b   1.000
_cell.length_c   1.000
_cell.angle_alpha   90.00
_cell.angle_beta   90.00
_cell.angle_gamma   90.00
#
_symmetry.space_group_name_H-M   'P 1'
#
loop_
_entity.id
_entity.type
_entity.pdbx_description
1 polymer ?
#
loop_
_entity_poly.entity_id
_entity_poly.type
_entity_poly.pdbx_seq_one_letter_code
_entity_poly.pdbx_strand_id
1 'polypeptide(L)'
;MVLYGALGFIDDFKKVSVKNSVGVRAKTKLLWQFTIAISLLLLIIQSEPGFSTSVGVPFFKNVSFELGWWFLPFGALVIVGCSNAVNLTDGLDGLVIGPVMTVAFAYGVFAYAGGNVRIAEYLQIPYIAGCGDLAIFAAALVAGGLGFLWFNSFPAQVFMGDVGSLS
;
A
#
# COMPACT_ATOMS: atom_id res chain seq x y z
N MET A 1 5.65 1.38 -1.46
CA MET A 1 6.78 1.32 -0.51
C MET A 1 7.95 2.22 -0.88
N VAL A 2 8.98 1.80 -1.62
CA VAL A 2 10.26 2.55 -1.69
C VAL A 2 10.12 4.01 -2.13
N LEU A 3 9.42 4.30 -3.23
CA LEU A 3 9.26 5.69 -3.72
C LEU A 3 8.45 6.57 -2.77
N TYR A 4 7.41 6.01 -2.15
CA TYR A 4 6.59 6.71 -1.16
C TYR A 4 7.35 6.92 0.16
N GLY A 5 8.14 5.94 0.59
CA GLY A 5 9.03 6.05 1.73
C GLY A 5 10.13 7.08 1.51
N ALA A 6 10.67 7.18 0.29
CA ALA A 6 11.62 8.25 -0.08
C ALA A 6 10.95 9.63 -0.04
N LEU A 7 9.71 9.76 -0.52
CA LEU A 7 8.94 10.99 -0.41
C LEU A 7 8.68 11.37 1.06
N GLY A 8 8.32 10.38 1.90
CA GLY A 8 8.15 10.56 3.34
C GLY A 8 9.45 10.95 4.05
N PHE A 9 10.57 10.36 3.65
CA PHE A 9 11.89 10.70 4.16
C PHE A 9 12.26 12.15 3.85
N ILE A 10 12.02 12.60 2.62
CA ILE A 10 12.25 14.01 2.24
C ILE A 10 11.40 14.94 3.11
N ASP A 11 10.16 14.55 3.40
CA ASP A 11 9.25 15.34 4.25
C ASP A 11 9.75 15.46 5.68
N ASP A 12 10.05 14.32 6.31
CA ASP A 12 10.54 14.26 7.70
C ASP A 12 11.92 14.92 7.84
N PHE A 13 12.83 14.66 6.89
CA PHE A 13 14.15 15.29 6.87
C PHE A 13 14.06 16.80 6.80
N LYS A 14 13.11 17.34 6.02
CA LYS A 14 12.88 18.78 5.93
C LYS A 14 12.33 19.35 7.25
N LYS A 15 11.35 18.69 7.88
CA LYS A 15 10.80 19.10 9.19
C LYS A 15 11.91 19.21 10.25
N VAL A 16 12.78 18.20 10.30
CA VAL A 16 13.91 18.14 11.26
C VAL A 16 14.99 19.18 10.94
N SER A 17 15.40 19.29 9.67
CA SER A 17 16.50 20.18 9.26
C SER A 17 16.17 21.66 9.43
N VAL A 18 14.92 22.05 9.12
CA VAL A 18 14.47 23.44 9.20
C VAL A 18 13.98 23.79 10.62
N LYS A 19 13.92 22.81 11.54
CA LYS A 19 13.34 22.94 12.90
C LYS A 19 11.97 23.62 12.89
N ASN A 20 11.19 23.35 11.87
CA ASN A 20 9.86 23.90 11.68
C ASN A 20 8.92 22.75 11.37
N SER A 21 7.70 22.80 11.91
CA SER A 21 6.67 21.80 11.67
C SER A 21 6.17 21.79 10.22
N VAL A 22 6.52 22.80 9.41
CA VAL A 22 6.15 22.88 8.00
C VAL A 22 7.03 21.97 7.14
N GLY A 23 6.50 20.78 6.80
CA GLY A 23 7.06 19.88 5.82
C GLY A 23 6.98 20.39 4.36
N VAL A 24 6.93 19.46 3.41
CA VAL A 24 6.58 19.68 2.01
C VAL A 24 5.14 20.18 1.95
N ARG A 25 4.88 21.14 1.05
CA ARG A 25 3.53 21.68 0.86
C ARG A 25 2.59 20.53 0.45
N ALA A 26 1.43 20.43 1.10
CA ALA A 26 0.47 19.35 0.87
C ALA A 26 0.11 19.17 -0.62
N LYS A 27 -0.10 20.27 -1.36
CA LYS A 27 -0.37 20.22 -2.81
C LYS A 27 0.78 19.60 -3.61
N THR A 28 2.03 19.89 -3.24
CA THR A 28 3.22 19.34 -3.88
C THR A 28 3.40 17.87 -3.52
N LYS A 29 3.17 17.50 -2.25
CA LYS A 29 3.21 16.10 -1.78
C LYS A 29 2.17 15.25 -2.53
N LEU A 30 0.92 15.71 -2.64
CA LEU A 30 -0.12 15.04 -3.40
C LEU A 30 0.23 14.91 -4.90
N LEU A 31 0.75 15.98 -5.51
CA LEU A 31 1.17 15.94 -6.92
C LEU A 31 2.22 14.83 -7.15
N TRP A 32 3.22 14.72 -6.28
CA TRP A 32 4.23 13.66 -6.36
C TRP A 32 3.63 12.27 -6.17
N GLN A 33 2.75 12.08 -5.17
CA GLN A 33 2.08 10.80 -4.94
C GLN A 33 1.28 10.36 -6.17
N PHE A 34 0.45 11.24 -6.74
CA PHE A 34 -0.32 10.92 -7.95
C PHE A 34 0.59 10.64 -9.15
N THR A 35 1.68 11.39 -9.31
CA THR A 35 2.64 11.18 -10.40
C THR A 35 3.29 9.82 -10.28
N ILE A 36 3.80 9.47 -9.09
CA ILE A 36 4.42 8.16 -8.82
C ILE A 36 3.41 7.03 -9.05
N ALA A 37 2.19 7.15 -8.52
CA ALA A 37 1.16 6.12 -8.65
C ALA A 37 0.78 5.88 -10.12
N ILE A 38 0.53 6.94 -10.90
CA ILE A 38 0.17 6.82 -12.31
C ILE A 38 1.32 6.24 -13.13
N SER A 39 2.57 6.70 -12.89
CA SER A 39 3.74 6.18 -13.60
C SER A 39 3.97 4.69 -13.33
N LEU A 40 3.81 4.23 -12.09
CA LEU A 40 3.95 2.80 -11.75
C LEU A 40 2.82 1.95 -12.35
N LEU A 41 1.57 2.44 -12.33
CA LEU A 41 0.46 1.73 -12.95
C LEU A 41 0.64 1.61 -14.46
N LEU A 42 1.08 2.67 -15.13
CA LEU A 42 1.43 2.64 -16.55
C LEU A 42 2.54 1.64 -16.85
N LEU A 43 3.58 1.61 -16.01
CA LEU A 43 4.68 0.65 -16.16
C LEU A 43 4.16 -0.79 -16.08
N ILE A 44 3.35 -1.11 -15.07
CA ILE A 44 2.78 -2.45 -14.87
C ILE A 44 1.91 -2.88 -16.05
N ILE A 45 1.01 -1.99 -16.51
CA ILE A 45 0.12 -2.28 -17.65
C ILE A 45 0.93 -2.55 -18.93
N GLN A 46 2.07 -1.90 -19.11
CA GLN A 46 2.93 -2.09 -20.28
C GLN A 46 3.87 -3.29 -20.15
N SER A 47 4.35 -3.59 -18.94
CA SER A 47 5.35 -4.65 -18.70
C SER A 47 4.76 -6.04 -18.57
N GLU A 48 3.48 -6.16 -18.19
CA GLU A 48 2.80 -7.44 -17.96
C GLU A 48 1.70 -7.67 -19.01
N PRO A 49 2.00 -8.37 -20.12
CA PRO A 49 1.01 -8.73 -21.13
C PRO A 49 -0.07 -9.62 -20.51
N GLY A 50 -1.24 -9.06 -20.27
CA GLY A 50 -2.34 -9.76 -19.59
C GLY A 50 -2.75 -9.16 -18.24
N PHE A 51 -2.16 -8.04 -17.83
CA PHE A 51 -2.68 -7.27 -16.69
C PHE A 51 -4.13 -6.84 -16.96
N SER A 52 -5.05 -7.34 -16.13
CA SER A 52 -6.47 -7.04 -16.27
C SER A 52 -6.80 -5.67 -15.69
N THR A 53 -7.52 -4.83 -16.46
CA THR A 53 -8.06 -3.55 -15.97
C THR A 53 -9.50 -3.68 -15.48
N SER A 54 -9.98 -4.92 -15.33
CA SER A 54 -11.27 -5.22 -14.72
C SER A 54 -11.21 -5.10 -13.19
N VAL A 55 -12.23 -4.47 -12.63
CA VAL A 55 -12.47 -4.42 -11.17
C VAL A 55 -13.66 -5.32 -10.85
N GLY A 56 -13.41 -6.37 -10.06
CA GLY A 56 -14.46 -7.26 -9.58
C GLY A 56 -15.29 -6.62 -8.45
N VAL A 57 -16.58 -6.92 -8.43
CA VAL A 57 -17.46 -6.50 -7.33
C VAL A 57 -17.42 -7.57 -6.23
N PRO A 58 -17.10 -7.21 -4.98
CA PRO A 58 -17.16 -8.15 -3.86
C PRO A 58 -18.52 -8.86 -3.81
N PHE A 59 -18.54 -10.12 -3.37
CA PHE A 59 -19.71 -11.00 -3.27
C PHE A 59 -20.34 -11.46 -4.60
N PHE A 60 -20.03 -10.83 -5.74
CA PHE A 60 -20.54 -11.20 -7.06
C PHE A 60 -19.42 -11.76 -7.94
N LYS A 61 -19.26 -13.10 -7.97
CA LYS A 61 -18.14 -13.77 -8.66
C LYS A 61 -18.04 -13.50 -10.17
N ASN A 62 -19.16 -13.17 -10.81
CA ASN A 62 -19.24 -12.98 -12.27
C ASN A 62 -19.45 -11.51 -12.67
N VAL A 63 -19.41 -10.57 -11.72
CA VAL A 63 -19.60 -9.15 -12.01
C VAL A 63 -18.25 -8.44 -11.91
N SER A 64 -17.73 -8.04 -13.06
CA SER A 64 -16.53 -7.23 -13.17
C SER A 64 -16.76 -6.06 -14.14
N PHE A 65 -16.17 -4.93 -13.83
CA PHE A 65 -16.20 -3.73 -14.67
C PHE A 65 -14.84 -3.51 -15.31
N GLU A 66 -14.75 -3.62 -16.63
CA GLU A 66 -13.55 -3.26 -17.39
C GLU A 66 -13.43 -1.73 -17.43
N LEU A 67 -12.43 -1.18 -16.74
CA LEU A 67 -12.22 0.27 -16.68
C LEU A 67 -11.36 0.79 -17.84
N GLY A 68 -10.54 -0.04 -18.46
CA GLY A 68 -9.61 0.38 -19.50
C GLY A 68 -8.71 1.52 -19.01
N TRP A 69 -8.68 2.63 -19.76
CA TRP A 69 -7.91 3.82 -19.37
C TRP A 69 -8.38 4.48 -18.06
N TRP A 70 -9.65 4.29 -17.66
CA TRP A 70 -10.15 4.79 -16.37
C TRP A 70 -9.56 4.06 -15.16
N PHE A 71 -8.89 2.92 -15.39
CA PHE A 71 -8.15 2.21 -14.36
C PHE A 71 -6.99 3.04 -13.80
N LEU A 72 -6.36 3.89 -14.62
CA LEU A 72 -5.25 4.73 -14.18
C LEU A 72 -5.65 5.75 -13.11
N PRO A 73 -6.64 6.64 -13.33
CA PRO A 73 -7.06 7.58 -12.29
C PRO A 73 -7.69 6.86 -11.09
N PHE A 74 -8.41 5.76 -11.32
CA PHE A 74 -8.99 4.96 -10.23
C PHE A 74 -7.93 4.32 -9.34
N GLY A 75 -6.97 3.58 -9.93
CA GLY A 75 -5.87 2.95 -9.21
C GLY A 75 -4.99 3.98 -8.50
N ALA A 76 -4.71 5.11 -9.15
CA ALA A 76 -3.97 6.20 -8.51
C ALA A 76 -4.72 6.76 -7.30
N LEU A 77 -6.03 6.95 -7.39
CA LEU A 77 -6.85 7.39 -6.27
C LEU A 77 -6.79 6.39 -5.11
N VAL A 78 -6.86 5.08 -5.39
CA VAL A 78 -6.75 4.03 -4.37
C VAL A 78 -5.38 4.07 -3.67
N ILE A 79 -4.29 4.10 -4.44
CA ILE A 79 -2.92 4.10 -3.89
C ILE A 79 -2.67 5.35 -3.05
N VAL A 80 -2.99 6.53 -3.60
CA VAL A 80 -2.79 7.81 -2.90
C VAL A 80 -3.72 7.92 -1.70
N GLY A 81 -4.97 7.48 -1.83
CA GLY A 81 -5.96 7.45 -0.75
C GLY A 81 -5.52 6.59 0.42
N CYS A 82 -5.09 5.35 0.15
CA CYS A 82 -4.59 4.44 1.18
C CYS A 82 -3.36 5.00 1.91
N SER A 83 -2.38 5.53 1.17
CA SER A 83 -1.17 6.13 1.77
C SER A 83 -1.50 7.30 2.70
N ASN A 84 -2.39 8.20 2.29
CA ASN A 84 -2.81 9.32 3.15
C ASN A 84 -3.72 8.88 4.29
N ALA A 85 -4.52 7.82 4.13
CA ALA A 85 -5.34 7.27 5.20
C ALA A 85 -4.47 6.68 6.34
N VAL A 86 -3.40 5.97 5.98
CA VAL A 86 -2.43 5.45 6.96
C VAL A 86 -1.72 6.61 7.66
N ASN A 87 -1.23 7.61 6.92
CA ASN A 87 -0.60 8.82 7.49
C ASN A 87 -1.54 9.61 8.40
N LEU A 88 -2.83 9.71 8.08
CA LEU A 88 -3.82 10.39 8.93
C LEU A 88 -4.12 9.61 10.22
N THR A 89 -4.05 8.28 10.17
CA THR A 89 -4.32 7.42 11.33
C THR A 89 -3.12 7.41 12.30
N ASP A 90 -1.92 7.80 11.84
CA ASP A 90 -0.66 7.77 12.61
C ASP A 90 -0.53 8.96 13.58
N GLY A 91 -1.49 9.05 14.51
CA GLY A 91 -1.58 10.14 15.49
C GLY A 91 -1.47 9.70 16.95
N LEU A 92 -1.40 8.39 17.22
CA LEU A 92 -1.31 7.81 18.56
C LEU A 92 -0.35 6.61 18.57
N ASP A 93 0.31 6.41 19.71
CA ASP A 93 1.26 5.31 19.95
C ASP A 93 0.63 3.94 19.64
N GLY A 94 1.23 3.19 18.72
CA GLY A 94 0.79 1.84 18.33
C GLY A 94 -0.50 1.78 17.51
N LEU A 95 -1.16 2.91 17.22
CA LEU A 95 -2.49 2.90 16.60
C LEU A 95 -2.46 2.43 15.15
N VAL A 96 -1.46 2.83 14.35
CA VAL A 96 -1.42 2.50 12.91
C VAL A 96 -0.83 1.14 12.62
N ILE A 97 0.21 0.74 13.34
CA ILE A 97 0.91 -0.49 12.98
C ILE A 97 0.06 -1.74 13.20
N GLY A 98 -0.84 -1.74 14.19
CA GLY A 98 -1.79 -2.83 14.41
C GLY A 98 -2.68 -3.11 13.17
N PRO A 99 -3.48 -2.13 12.71
CA PRO A 99 -4.25 -2.23 11.46
C PRO A 99 -3.41 -2.54 10.22
N VAL A 100 -2.22 -1.96 10.09
CA VAL A 100 -1.32 -2.27 8.95
C VAL A 100 -0.94 -3.75 8.94
N MET A 101 -0.59 -4.32 10.10
CA MET A 101 -0.24 -5.75 10.18
C MET A 101 -1.43 -6.66 9.89
N THR A 102 -2.64 -6.35 10.39
CA THR A 102 -3.82 -7.20 10.13
C THR A 102 -4.24 -7.15 8.67
N VAL A 103 -4.18 -5.97 8.03
CA VAL A 103 -4.45 -5.80 6.60
C VAL A 103 -3.38 -6.50 5.75
N ALA A 104 -2.10 -6.36 6.10
CA ALA A 104 -1.00 -7.05 5.42
C ALA A 104 -1.15 -8.56 5.50
N PHE A 105 -1.48 -9.10 6.67
CA PHE A 105 -1.75 -10.53 6.85
C PHE A 105 -2.89 -11.01 5.96
N ALA A 106 -4.02 -10.29 5.94
CA ALA A 106 -5.16 -10.63 5.08
C ALA A 106 -4.79 -10.61 3.59
N TYR A 107 -4.07 -9.59 3.12
CA TYR A 107 -3.60 -9.55 1.73
C TYR A 107 -2.57 -10.62 1.42
N GLY A 108 -1.71 -11.02 2.37
CA GLY A 108 -0.80 -12.14 2.22
C GLY A 108 -1.53 -13.47 2.01
N VAL A 109 -2.62 -13.70 2.75
CA VAL A 109 -3.49 -14.87 2.55
C VAL A 109 -4.13 -14.84 1.17
N PHE A 110 -4.65 -13.68 0.73
CA PHE A 110 -5.24 -13.56 -0.62
C PHE A 110 -4.21 -13.75 -1.74
N ALA A 111 -3.00 -13.21 -1.58
CA ALA A 111 -1.91 -13.40 -2.52
C ALA A 111 -1.53 -14.88 -2.65
N TYR A 112 -1.39 -15.59 -1.53
CA TYR A 112 -1.10 -17.03 -1.53
C TYR A 112 -2.22 -17.85 -2.18
N ALA A 113 -3.48 -17.53 -1.86
CA ALA A 113 -4.64 -18.21 -2.43
C ALA A 113 -4.79 -17.97 -3.94
N GLY A 114 -4.67 -16.72 -4.39
CA GLY A 114 -4.74 -16.35 -5.81
C GLY A 114 -3.53 -16.81 -6.64
N GLY A 115 -2.39 -17.07 -5.99
CA GLY A 115 -1.17 -17.56 -6.63
C GLY A 115 -1.12 -19.09 -6.77
N ASN A 116 -2.05 -19.82 -6.14
CA ASN A 116 -2.13 -21.28 -6.21
C ASN A 116 -3.31 -21.72 -7.05
N VAL A 117 -3.06 -22.38 -8.19
CA VAL A 117 -4.09 -22.81 -9.16
C VAL A 117 -5.22 -23.60 -8.48
N ARG A 118 -4.88 -24.56 -7.61
CA ARG A 118 -5.88 -25.44 -6.97
C ARG A 118 -6.76 -24.69 -5.98
N ILE A 119 -6.17 -23.78 -5.20
CA ILE A 119 -6.91 -22.98 -4.21
C ILE A 119 -7.79 -21.97 -4.93
N ALA A 120 -7.24 -21.29 -5.94
CA ALA A 120 -7.97 -20.30 -6.73
C ALA A 120 -9.19 -20.91 -7.43
N GLU A 121 -9.03 -22.08 -8.04
CA GLU A 121 -10.12 -22.83 -8.68
C GLU A 121 -11.18 -23.27 -7.66
N TYR A 122 -10.76 -23.85 -6.53
CA TYR A 122 -11.67 -24.32 -5.49
C TYR A 122 -12.50 -23.19 -4.87
N LEU A 123 -11.88 -22.05 -4.56
CA LEU A 123 -12.56 -20.88 -3.98
C LEU A 123 -13.31 -20.05 -5.04
N GLN A 124 -13.05 -20.31 -6.32
CA GLN A 124 -13.51 -19.52 -7.47
C GLN A 124 -13.10 -18.04 -7.33
N ILE A 125 -11.81 -17.81 -7.09
CA ILE A 125 -11.18 -16.49 -7.10
C ILE A 125 -10.23 -16.38 -8.31
N PRO A 126 -9.89 -15.16 -8.77
CA PRO A 126 -8.97 -14.99 -9.89
C PRO A 126 -7.61 -15.61 -9.60
N TYR A 127 -7.14 -16.45 -10.53
CA TYR A 127 -5.77 -16.97 -10.50
C TYR A 127 -4.83 -15.97 -11.18
N ILE A 128 -3.75 -15.59 -10.48
CA ILE A 128 -2.70 -14.72 -11.01
C ILE A 128 -1.36 -15.42 -10.79
N ALA A 129 -0.73 -15.86 -11.89
CA ALA A 129 0.56 -16.51 -11.82
C ALA A 129 1.61 -15.60 -11.16
N GLY A 130 2.35 -16.13 -10.19
CA GLY A 130 3.41 -15.39 -9.48
C GLY A 130 2.93 -14.44 -8.38
N CYS A 131 1.62 -14.19 -8.21
CA CYS A 131 1.16 -13.28 -7.15
C CYS A 131 1.40 -13.82 -5.73
N GLY A 132 1.66 -15.12 -5.59
CA GLY A 132 2.03 -15.76 -4.33
C GLY A 132 3.31 -15.18 -3.69
N ASP A 133 4.23 -14.62 -4.49
CA ASP A 133 5.44 -13.98 -3.97
C ASP A 133 5.12 -12.74 -3.12
N LEU A 134 3.97 -12.10 -3.35
CA LEU A 134 3.49 -11.00 -2.51
C LEU A 134 3.16 -11.45 -1.08
N ALA A 135 2.89 -12.74 -0.84
CA ALA A 135 2.69 -13.27 0.50
C ALA A 135 3.98 -13.22 1.33
N ILE A 136 5.14 -13.42 0.70
CA ILE A 136 6.45 -13.30 1.37
C ILE A 136 6.66 -11.85 1.80
N PHE A 137 6.37 -10.91 0.91
CA PHE A 137 6.44 -9.49 1.20
C PHE A 137 5.48 -9.06 2.31
N ALA A 138 4.23 -9.54 2.28
CA ALA A 138 3.26 -9.29 3.33
C ALA A 138 3.71 -9.86 4.70
N ALA A 139 4.27 -11.06 4.71
CA ALA A 139 4.83 -11.66 5.93
C ALA A 139 6.01 -10.85 6.48
N ALA A 140 6.89 -10.34 5.60
CA ALA A 140 7.98 -9.45 5.99
C ALA A 140 7.46 -8.13 6.57
N LEU A 141 6.38 -7.57 6.01
CA LEU A 141 5.72 -6.37 6.53
C LEU A 141 5.12 -6.61 7.92
N VAL A 142 4.47 -7.76 8.13
CA VAL A 142 3.94 -8.15 9.46
C VAL A 142 5.08 -8.31 10.47
N ALA A 143 6.15 -9.02 10.13
CA ALA A 143 7.29 -9.22 11.01
C ALA A 143 8.00 -7.90 11.35
N GLY A 144 8.21 -7.04 10.34
CA GLY A 144 8.76 -5.70 10.53
C GLY A 144 7.85 -4.83 11.40
N GLY A 145 6.53 -4.94 11.22
CA GLY A 145 5.54 -4.26 12.04
C GLY A 145 5.52 -4.72 13.50
N LEU A 146 5.69 -6.02 13.76
CA LEU A 146 5.84 -6.55 15.13
C LEU A 146 7.10 -6.01 15.80
N GLY A 147 8.22 -5.97 15.05
CA GLY A 147 9.46 -5.37 15.53
C GLY A 147 9.31 -3.87 15.82
N PHE A 148 8.60 -3.13 14.97
CA PHE A 148 8.30 -1.71 15.20
C PHE A 148 7.37 -1.50 16.40
N LEU A 149 6.31 -2.30 16.52
CA LEU A 149 5.34 -2.22 17.60
C LEU A 149 5.99 -2.41 18.98
N TRP A 150 7.04 -3.22 19.08
CA TRP A 150 7.83 -3.37 20.32
C TRP A 150 8.35 -2.03 20.86
N PHE A 151 8.72 -1.11 19.97
CA PHE A 151 9.22 0.23 20.33
C PHE A 151 8.15 1.32 20.24
N ASN A 152 7.05 1.07 19.54
CA ASN A 152 5.98 2.04 19.32
C ASN A 152 4.74 1.83 20.22
N SER A 153 4.66 0.71 20.94
CA SER A 153 3.62 0.48 21.94
C SER A 153 3.69 1.53 23.06
N PHE A 154 2.53 2.01 23.52
CA PHE A 154 2.47 3.06 24.54
C PHE A 154 3.23 2.67 25.83
N PRO A 155 4.10 3.55 26.36
CA PRO A 155 4.55 4.85 25.81
C PRO A 155 5.60 4.69 24.68
N ALA A 156 5.40 5.32 23.53
CA ALA A 156 6.26 5.13 22.36
C ALA A 156 7.69 5.67 22.55
N GLN A 157 8.67 4.88 22.11
CA GLN A 157 10.09 5.23 22.05
C GLN A 157 10.51 5.71 20.66
N VAL A 158 9.82 5.23 19.62
CA VAL A 158 10.07 5.55 18.21
C VAL A 158 8.75 5.86 17.53
N PHE A 159 8.71 6.96 16.76
CA PHE A 159 7.57 7.34 15.93
C PHE A 159 7.77 6.83 14.50
N MET A 160 6.66 6.51 13.82
CA MET A 160 6.70 5.93 12.46
C MET A 160 7.14 6.97 11.41
N GLY A 161 6.67 8.22 11.57
CA GLY A 161 6.96 9.32 10.64
C GLY A 161 6.25 9.15 9.30
N ASP A 162 6.46 10.12 8.41
CA ASP A 162 5.94 10.07 7.05
C ASP A 162 6.66 9.01 6.19
N VAL A 163 7.87 8.59 6.58
CA VAL A 163 8.58 7.47 5.91
C VAL A 163 7.75 6.20 5.93
N GLY A 164 7.36 5.75 7.13
CA GLY A 164 6.64 4.49 7.30
C GLY A 164 5.17 4.60 6.94
N SER A 165 4.52 5.72 7.29
CA SER A 165 3.08 5.86 7.09
C SER A 165 2.70 6.11 5.62
N LEU A 166 3.61 6.61 4.79
CA LEU A 166 3.37 6.74 3.35
C LEU A 166 3.73 5.48 2.56
N SER A 167 4.72 4.70 3.01
CA SER A 167 5.33 3.61 2.24
C SER A 167 4.39 2.44 2.02
#